data_AF-X0YP00-F1
#
_entry.id   AF-X0YP00-F1
#
_cell.length_a   1.000
_cell.length_b   1.000
_cell.length_c   1.000
_cell.angle_alpha   90.00
_cell.angle_beta   90.00
_cell.angle_gamma   90.00
#
_symmetry.space_group_name_H-M   'P 1'
#
loop_
_entity.id
_entity.type
_entity.pdbx_description
1 polymer ?
#
loop_
_entity_poly.entity_id
_entity_poly.type
_entity_poly.pdbx_seq_one_letter_code
_entity_poly.pdbx_strand_id
1 'polypeptide(L)'
;ELFADIPQALENAGRIARACNLELEFDQVHLPEVELPEGKTADEYLAELCWQGLEKRYPDPAPEVRSRLEYELDVVRQTQFAHYFLVVWDIVDFARRQNILCGVRGSAAASVILYCLGVTDVDPLKYRLVFERFLNVERKEMPDIDLDFQDDRRDQVISYVAQKYGQDHVAQIITFGTLGARAALRDVGRALGMPYSQVDQVARLVPFGAGMTLQRA
;
A
#
# COMPACT_ATOMS: atom_id res chain seq x y z
N GLU A 1 44.33 10.14 -16.45
CA GLU A 1 45.21 9.30 -17.28
C GLU A 1 44.52 8.82 -18.56
N LEU A 2 43.34 8.18 -18.49
CA LEU A 2 42.65 7.65 -19.68
C LEU A 2 42.28 8.67 -20.77
N PHE A 3 42.01 9.93 -20.40
CA PHE A 3 41.64 11.03 -21.32
C PHE A 3 42.68 12.18 -21.29
N ALA A 4 43.96 11.85 -21.10
CA ALA A 4 45.01 12.87 -20.99
C ALA A 4 45.20 13.71 -22.26
N ASP A 5 44.90 13.13 -23.42
CA ASP A 5 44.92 13.73 -24.75
C ASP A 5 43.68 14.60 -25.05
N ILE A 6 42.57 14.40 -24.31
CA ILE A 6 41.33 15.17 -24.47
C ILE A 6 40.80 15.66 -23.10
N PRO A 7 41.46 16.65 -22.47
CA PRO A 7 41.04 17.16 -21.16
C PRO A 7 39.61 17.73 -21.16
N GLN A 8 39.17 18.26 -22.30
CA GLN A 8 37.83 18.82 -22.48
C GLN A 8 36.71 17.79 -22.26
N ALA A 9 36.97 16.48 -22.44
CA ALA A 9 35.99 15.44 -22.18
C ALA A 9 35.57 15.42 -20.70
N LEU A 10 36.55 15.52 -19.79
CA LEU A 10 36.30 15.59 -18.34
C LEU A 10 35.69 16.93 -17.95
N GLU A 11 36.17 18.02 -18.55
CA GLU A 11 35.64 19.36 -18.27
C GLU A 11 34.16 19.48 -18.65
N ASN A 12 33.78 19.01 -19.83
CA ASN A 12 32.41 19.05 -20.30
C ASN A 12 31.49 18.13 -19.49
N ALA A 13 31.95 16.94 -19.07
CA ALA A 13 31.21 16.11 -18.12
C ALA A 13 30.93 16.85 -16.80
N GLY A 14 31.94 17.54 -16.26
CA GLY A 14 31.77 18.37 -15.07
C GLY A 14 30.83 19.58 -15.29
N ARG A 15 30.86 20.20 -16.48
CA ARG A 15 29.92 21.27 -16.85
C ARG A 15 28.48 20.76 -16.93
N ILE A 16 28.25 19.59 -17.55
CA ILE A 16 26.92 18.96 -17.63
C ILE A 16 26.43 18.60 -16.23
N ALA A 17 27.26 17.97 -15.40
CA ALA A 17 26.89 17.60 -14.03
C ALA A 17 26.48 18.82 -13.19
N ARG A 18 27.15 19.98 -13.37
CA ARG A 18 26.78 21.24 -12.69
C ARG A 18 25.52 21.89 -13.25
N ALA A 19 25.15 21.61 -14.50
CA ALA A 19 23.93 22.13 -15.12
C ALA A 19 22.68 21.32 -14.75
N CYS A 20 22.85 20.07 -14.30
CA CYS A 20 21.76 19.21 -13.88
C CYS A 20 21.42 19.43 -12.40
N ASN A 21 20.39 20.24 -12.12
CA ASN A 21 19.77 20.33 -10.80
C ASN A 21 18.31 19.86 -10.90
N LEU A 22 18.01 18.70 -10.31
CA LEU A 22 16.67 18.14 -10.22
C LEU A 22 16.34 17.94 -8.74
N GLU A 23 15.26 18.56 -8.29
CA GLU A 23 14.71 18.38 -6.95
C GLU A 23 13.49 17.47 -7.06
N LEU A 24 13.49 16.39 -6.29
CA LEU A 24 12.38 15.45 -6.17
C LEU A 24 11.92 15.45 -4.72
N GLU A 25 10.67 15.80 -4.50
CA GLU A 25 10.04 15.80 -3.18
C GLU A 25 9.41 14.43 -2.93
N PHE A 26 9.90 13.71 -1.93
CA PHE A 26 9.41 12.36 -1.57
C PHE A 26 8.53 12.35 -0.31
N ASP A 27 8.52 13.45 0.45
CA ASP A 27 7.80 13.54 1.72
C ASP A 27 6.36 14.06 1.56
N GLN A 28 5.99 14.51 0.36
CA GLN A 28 4.64 14.99 0.08
C GLN A 28 3.75 13.84 -0.40
N VAL A 29 2.66 13.62 0.32
CA VAL A 29 1.63 12.66 -0.06
C VAL A 29 0.57 13.37 -0.90
N HIS A 30 0.32 12.88 -2.11
CA HIS A 30 -0.77 13.34 -2.96
C HIS A 30 -1.93 12.35 -2.86
N LEU A 31 -3.00 12.75 -2.18
CA LEU A 31 -4.19 11.92 -2.02
C LEU A 31 -5.17 12.18 -3.17
N PRO A 32 -5.82 11.15 -3.73
CA PRO A 32 -6.89 11.35 -4.68
C PRO A 32 -8.11 11.94 -3.97
N GLU A 33 -8.77 12.88 -4.64
CA GLU A 33 -10.03 13.45 -4.19
C GLU A 33 -11.20 12.53 -4.55
N VAL A 34 -12.22 12.50 -3.70
CA VAL A 34 -13.45 11.73 -3.91
C VAL A 34 -14.56 12.71 -4.22
N GLU A 35 -15.45 12.37 -5.14
CA GLU A 35 -16.66 13.14 -5.38
C GLU A 35 -17.52 13.16 -4.10
N LEU A 36 -17.72 14.35 -3.55
CA LEU A 36 -18.51 14.56 -2.34
C LEU A 36 -19.93 15.02 -2.71
N PRO A 37 -20.95 14.66 -1.91
CA PRO A 37 -22.27 15.26 -2.03
C PRO A 37 -22.23 16.79 -1.91
N GLU A 38 -23.12 17.50 -2.61
CA GLU A 38 -23.16 18.96 -2.59
C GLU A 38 -23.22 19.53 -1.17
N GLY A 39 -22.31 20.46 -0.88
CA GLY A 39 -22.26 21.19 0.39
C GLY A 39 -21.63 20.44 1.57
N LYS A 40 -21.04 19.26 1.37
CA LYS A 40 -20.35 18.49 2.43
C LYS A 40 -18.85 18.47 2.23
N THR A 41 -18.12 18.55 3.34
CA THR A 41 -16.68 18.27 3.40
C THR A 41 -16.41 16.77 3.51
N ALA A 42 -15.16 16.35 3.22
CA ALA A 42 -14.77 14.95 3.33
C ALA A 42 -14.91 14.42 4.76
N ASP A 43 -14.57 15.24 5.77
CA ASP A 43 -14.71 14.90 7.19
C ASP A 43 -16.18 14.69 7.57
N GLU A 44 -17.08 15.58 7.14
CA GLU A 44 -18.52 15.48 7.42
C GLU A 44 -19.13 14.25 6.76
N TYR A 45 -18.77 13.99 5.50
CA TYR A 45 -19.29 12.84 4.78
C TYR A 45 -18.77 11.52 5.35
N LEU A 46 -17.49 11.44 5.70
CA LEU A 46 -16.91 10.30 6.38
C LEU A 46 -17.60 10.05 7.73
N ALA A 47 -17.80 11.09 8.53
CA ALA A 47 -18.47 10.97 9.82
C ALA A 47 -19.90 10.43 9.68
N GLU A 48 -20.66 10.95 8.72
CA GLU A 48 -22.03 10.47 8.45
C GLU A 48 -22.06 8.98 8.09
N LEU A 49 -21.18 8.54 7.18
CA LEU A 49 -21.07 7.13 6.80
C LEU A 49 -20.71 6.25 8.00
N CYS A 50 -19.78 6.71 8.85
CA CYS A 50 -19.38 6.02 10.06
C CYS A 50 -20.53 5.89 11.07
N TRP A 51 -21.30 6.95 11.31
CA TRP A 51 -22.44 6.90 12.22
C TRP A 51 -23.53 5.95 11.72
N GLN A 52 -23.83 5.97 10.41
CA GLN A 52 -24.75 5.01 9.80
C GLN A 52 -24.23 3.57 9.89
N GLY A 53 -22.92 3.38 9.73
CA GLY A 53 -22.25 2.08 9.87
C GLY A 53 -22.28 1.56 11.31
N LEU A 54 -22.11 2.45 12.29
CA LEU A 54 -22.15 2.16 13.71
C LEU A 54 -23.52 1.58 14.10
N GLU A 55 -24.61 2.22 13.69
CA GLU A 55 -25.97 1.75 13.97
C GLU A 55 -26.25 0.36 13.39
N LYS A 56 -25.67 0.03 12.23
CA LYS A 56 -25.81 -1.27 11.58
C LYS A 56 -24.98 -2.36 12.26
N ARG A 57 -23.77 -2.04 12.73
CA ARG A 57 -22.82 -3.01 13.30
C ARG A 57 -23.02 -3.23 14.79
N TYR A 58 -23.48 -2.22 15.52
CA TYR A 58 -23.70 -2.26 16.97
C TYR A 58 -25.18 -1.97 17.29
N PRO A 59 -26.03 -3.01 17.36
CA PRO A 59 -27.38 -2.85 17.89
C PRO A 59 -27.28 -2.52 19.40
N ASP A 60 -27.51 -1.25 19.75
CA ASP A 60 -27.28 -0.63 21.06
C ASP A 60 -25.79 -0.40 21.41
N PRO A 61 -25.14 0.60 20.77
CA PRO A 61 -23.72 0.85 20.99
C PRO A 61 -23.49 1.39 22.41
N ALA A 62 -22.67 0.68 23.18
CA ALA A 62 -22.21 1.15 24.47
C ALA A 62 -21.53 2.53 24.34
N PRO A 63 -21.57 3.39 25.39
CA PRO A 63 -20.96 4.72 25.33
C PRO A 63 -19.50 4.71 24.90
N GLU A 64 -18.75 3.68 25.29
CA GLU A 64 -17.34 3.48 24.92
C GLU A 64 -17.14 3.36 23.40
N VAL A 65 -18.07 2.74 22.67
CA VAL A 65 -17.97 2.60 21.21
C VAL A 65 -18.14 3.96 20.52
N ARG A 66 -19.10 4.76 20.99
CA ARG A 66 -19.33 6.12 20.47
C ARG A 66 -18.14 7.02 20.74
N SER A 67 -17.62 7.00 21.97
CA SER A 67 -16.43 7.77 22.33
C SER A 67 -15.20 7.35 21.53
N ARG A 68 -15.04 6.05 21.23
CA ARG A 68 -13.96 5.58 20.36
C ARG A 68 -14.12 6.09 18.94
N LEU A 69 -15.31 6.01 18.36
CA LEU A 69 -15.55 6.50 17.01
C LEU A 69 -15.32 8.01 16.89
N GLU A 70 -15.80 8.80 17.86
CA GLU A 70 -15.55 10.25 17.92
C GLU A 70 -14.07 10.58 18.00
N TYR A 71 -13.32 9.85 18.84
CA TYR A 71 -11.87 10.00 18.94
C TYR A 71 -11.16 9.69 17.61
N GLU A 72 -11.48 8.56 16.97
CA GLU A 72 -10.87 8.20 15.69
C GLU A 72 -11.20 9.23 14.59
N LEU A 73 -12.44 9.73 14.53
CA LEU A 73 -12.86 10.75 13.56
C LEU A 73 -12.10 12.07 13.78
N ASP A 74 -11.88 12.47 15.02
CA ASP A 74 -11.10 13.66 15.34
C ASP A 74 -9.63 13.51 14.92
N VAL A 75 -9.03 12.33 15.15
CA VAL A 75 -7.67 12.03 14.68
C VAL A 75 -7.58 12.09 13.15
N VAL A 76 -8.55 11.52 12.42
CA VAL A 76 -8.57 11.56 10.94
C VAL A 76 -8.70 13.00 10.44
N ARG A 77 -9.52 13.83 11.11
CA ARG A 77 -9.67 15.24 10.79
C ARG A 77 -8.37 16.03 11.01
N GLN A 78 -7.68 15.80 12.13
CA GLN A 78 -6.40 16.46 12.43
C GLN A 78 -5.27 16.05 11.46
N THR A 79 -5.31 14.81 10.98
CA THR A 79 -4.31 14.25 10.04
C THR A 79 -4.67 14.51 8.57
N GLN A 80 -5.87 15.02 8.28
CA GLN A 80 -6.38 15.34 6.94
C GLN A 80 -6.46 14.12 6.01
N PHE A 81 -6.67 12.92 6.57
CA PHE A 81 -6.76 11.67 5.81
C PHE A 81 -8.20 11.28 5.42
N ALA A 82 -9.19 12.15 5.61
CA ALA A 82 -10.59 11.82 5.32
C ALA A 82 -10.81 11.32 3.88
N HIS A 83 -10.18 11.96 2.88
CA HIS A 83 -10.25 11.52 1.49
C HIS A 83 -9.69 10.11 1.30
N TYR A 84 -8.58 9.76 1.96
CA TYR A 84 -8.00 8.43 1.88
C TYR A 84 -8.96 7.34 2.38
N PHE A 85 -9.62 7.58 3.53
CA PHE A 85 -10.64 6.65 4.05
C PHE A 85 -11.84 6.53 3.10
N LEU A 86 -12.27 7.62 2.48
CA LEU A 86 -13.38 7.61 1.52
C LEU A 86 -13.02 6.84 0.24
N VAL A 87 -11.80 6.96 -0.28
CA VAL A 87 -11.32 6.19 -1.44
C VAL A 87 -11.33 4.69 -1.10
N VAL A 88 -10.81 4.33 0.06
CA VAL A 88 -10.79 2.93 0.52
C VAL A 88 -12.20 2.38 0.70
N TRP A 89 -13.09 3.14 1.37
CA TRP A 89 -14.48 2.78 1.52
C TRP A 89 -15.17 2.55 0.18
N ASP A 90 -14.95 3.44 -0.77
CA ASP A 90 -15.56 3.38 -2.09
C ASP A 90 -15.15 2.13 -2.89
N ILE A 91 -13.86 1.79 -2.87
CA ILE A 91 -13.34 0.58 -3.52
C ILE A 91 -13.92 -0.68 -2.88
N VAL A 92 -14.00 -0.71 -1.54
CA VAL A 92 -14.56 -1.86 -0.81
C VAL A 92 -16.07 -1.97 -1.00
N ASP A 93 -16.81 -0.87 -1.00
CA ASP A 93 -18.25 -0.85 -1.26
C ASP A 93 -18.56 -1.37 -2.67
N PHE A 94 -17.77 -0.96 -3.68
CA PHE A 94 -17.85 -1.54 -5.02
C PHE A 94 -17.59 -3.06 -5.00
N ALA A 95 -16.50 -3.50 -4.38
CA ALA A 95 -16.15 -4.92 -4.30
C ALA A 95 -17.28 -5.73 -3.65
N ARG A 96 -17.86 -5.23 -2.55
CA ARG A 96 -18.99 -5.86 -1.86
C ARG A 96 -20.25 -5.95 -2.71
N ARG A 97 -20.64 -4.85 -3.38
CA ARG A 97 -21.80 -4.84 -4.30
C ARG A 97 -21.66 -5.85 -5.44
N GLN A 98 -20.42 -6.07 -5.90
CA GLN A 98 -20.09 -7.04 -6.95
C GLN A 98 -19.80 -8.46 -6.40
N ASN A 99 -19.98 -8.68 -5.10
CA ASN A 99 -19.63 -9.94 -4.41
C ASN A 99 -18.19 -10.39 -4.67
N ILE A 100 -17.24 -9.46 -4.75
CA ILE A 100 -15.81 -9.71 -4.82
C ILE A 100 -15.30 -9.84 -3.39
N LEU A 101 -14.61 -10.95 -3.09
CA LEU A 101 -13.98 -11.10 -1.79
C LEU A 101 -12.86 -10.07 -1.63
N CYS A 102 -12.91 -9.31 -0.55
CA CYS A 102 -11.88 -8.37 -0.15
C CYS A 102 -11.53 -8.56 1.33
N GLY A 103 -10.28 -8.29 1.69
CA GLY A 103 -9.80 -8.37 3.07
C GLY A 103 -8.82 -7.26 3.38
N VAL A 104 -8.78 -6.87 4.65
CA VAL A 104 -7.82 -5.90 5.18
C VAL A 104 -6.77 -6.65 6.00
N ARG A 105 -5.50 -6.31 5.82
CA ARG A 105 -4.40 -6.80 6.66
C ARG A 105 -3.83 -5.69 7.55
N GLY A 106 -2.96 -6.11 8.46
CA GLY A 106 -2.14 -5.19 9.26
C GLY A 106 -2.91 -4.45 10.36
N SER A 107 -2.43 -3.26 10.68
CA SER A 107 -2.95 -2.44 11.77
C SER A 107 -4.31 -1.82 11.47
N ALA A 108 -4.72 -1.75 10.21
CA ALA A 108 -6.01 -1.21 9.78
C ALA A 108 -7.22 -1.92 10.43
N ALA A 109 -7.09 -3.20 10.81
CA ALA A 109 -8.12 -3.91 11.58
C ALA A 109 -8.41 -3.30 12.97
N ALA A 110 -7.53 -2.43 13.49
CA ALA A 110 -7.67 -1.78 14.79
C ALA A 110 -8.60 -0.54 14.78
N SER A 111 -9.13 -0.13 13.62
CA SER A 111 -9.98 1.06 13.50
C SER A 111 -11.47 0.74 13.52
N VAL A 112 -12.21 1.43 14.40
CA VAL A 112 -13.68 1.40 14.44
C VAL A 112 -14.26 2.07 13.19
N ILE A 113 -13.62 3.12 12.65
CA ILE A 113 -14.01 3.74 11.38
C ILE A 113 -14.07 2.69 10.28
N LEU A 114 -12.98 1.94 10.08
CA LEU A 114 -12.91 0.90 9.04
C LEU A 114 -13.91 -0.24 9.28
N TYR A 115 -14.22 -0.57 10.54
CA TYR A 115 -15.24 -1.57 10.87
C TYR A 115 -16.66 -1.07 10.53
N CYS A 116 -16.97 0.18 10.84
CA CYS A 116 -18.26 0.82 10.58
C CYS A 116 -18.51 1.02 9.08
N LEU A 117 -17.49 1.44 8.34
CA LEU A 117 -17.52 1.57 6.87
C LEU A 117 -17.64 0.21 6.17
N GLY A 118 -17.39 -0.89 6.90
CA GLY A 118 -17.36 -2.21 6.32
C GLY A 118 -16.11 -2.44 5.47
N VAL A 119 -14.99 -1.84 5.82
CA VAL A 119 -13.71 -2.20 5.21
C VAL A 119 -13.17 -3.46 5.90
N THR A 120 -13.28 -3.53 7.22
CA THR A 120 -12.96 -4.73 8.02
C THR A 120 -14.22 -5.33 8.64
N ASP A 121 -14.18 -6.64 8.89
CA ASP A 121 -15.21 -7.37 9.65
C ASP A 121 -14.73 -7.74 11.07
N VAL A 122 -13.53 -7.27 11.46
CA VAL A 122 -12.99 -7.44 12.81
C VAL A 122 -13.45 -6.28 13.69
N ASP A 123 -14.15 -6.58 14.79
CA ASP A 123 -14.52 -5.60 15.81
C ASP A 123 -13.29 -5.29 16.71
N PRO A 124 -12.69 -4.10 16.60
CA PRO A 124 -11.46 -3.77 17.32
C PRO A 124 -11.68 -3.69 18.83
N LEU A 125 -12.86 -3.31 19.30
CA LEU A 125 -13.15 -3.19 20.74
C LEU A 125 -13.26 -4.56 21.39
N LYS A 126 -13.92 -5.51 20.70
CA LYS A 126 -14.01 -6.91 21.15
C LYS A 126 -12.63 -7.54 21.37
N TYR A 127 -11.67 -7.22 20.50
CA TYR A 127 -10.30 -7.75 20.55
C TYR A 127 -9.28 -6.82 21.22
N ARG A 128 -9.74 -5.68 21.78
CA ARG A 128 -8.90 -4.67 22.45
C ARG A 128 -7.74 -4.18 21.58
N LEU A 129 -8.02 -3.97 20.30
CA LEU A 129 -7.05 -3.46 19.34
C LEU A 129 -6.83 -1.95 19.55
N VAL A 130 -5.59 -1.52 19.35
CA VAL A 130 -5.11 -0.15 19.63
C VAL A 130 -5.03 0.62 18.31
N PHE A 131 -5.85 1.66 18.14
CA PHE A 131 -5.98 2.46 16.93
C PHE A 131 -4.71 3.25 16.63
N GLU A 132 -4.00 3.68 17.66
CA GLU A 132 -2.77 4.45 17.60
C GLU A 132 -1.62 3.67 16.93
N ARG A 133 -1.76 2.35 16.77
CA ARG A 133 -0.87 1.53 15.95
C ARG A 133 -1.13 1.65 14.44
N PHE A 134 -2.33 2.07 14.08
CA PHE A 134 -2.74 2.30 12.70
C PHE A 134 -2.52 3.77 12.31
N LEU A 135 -3.03 4.70 13.12
CA LEU A 135 -2.90 6.13 12.87
C LEU A 135 -2.64 6.88 14.17
N ASN A 136 -1.58 7.67 14.20
CA ASN A 136 -1.18 8.45 15.38
C ASN A 136 -0.96 9.92 14.99
N VAL A 137 -1.56 10.86 15.72
CA VAL A 137 -1.43 12.30 15.47
C VAL A 137 0.02 12.78 15.60
N GLU A 138 0.80 12.20 16.52
CA GLU A 138 2.21 12.57 16.73
C GLU A 138 3.11 12.13 15.57
N ARG A 139 2.67 11.13 14.79
CA ARG A 139 3.38 10.57 13.65
C ARG A 139 2.52 10.73 12.40
N LYS A 140 2.63 11.88 11.74
CA LYS A 140 1.96 12.19 10.46
C LYS A 140 2.51 11.35 9.30
N GLU A 141 2.46 10.03 9.44
CA GLU A 141 2.74 9.09 8.38
C GLU A 141 1.44 8.64 7.74
N MET A 142 1.50 8.33 6.45
CA MET A 142 0.37 7.81 5.72
C MET A 142 -0.04 6.46 6.34
N PRO A 143 -1.32 6.31 6.76
CA PRO A 143 -1.80 5.03 7.25
C PRO A 143 -1.81 4.01 6.11
N ASP A 144 -1.25 2.84 6.33
CA ASP A 144 -1.22 1.77 5.34
C ASP A 144 -2.43 0.85 5.52
N ILE A 145 -3.41 0.97 4.62
CA ILE A 145 -4.55 0.05 4.54
C ILE A 145 -4.26 -0.97 3.44
N ASP A 146 -3.65 -2.08 3.83
CA ASP A 146 -3.39 -3.24 2.98
C ASP A 146 -4.71 -3.91 2.56
N LEU A 147 -5.25 -3.51 1.41
CA LEU A 147 -6.41 -4.14 0.79
C LEU A 147 -6.00 -5.26 -0.16
N ASP A 148 -6.46 -6.47 0.13
CA ASP A 148 -6.40 -7.59 -0.80
C ASP A 148 -7.76 -7.81 -1.46
N PHE A 149 -7.73 -8.20 -2.73
CA PHE A 149 -8.90 -8.61 -3.49
C PHE A 149 -8.73 -10.03 -4.02
N GLN A 150 -9.86 -10.67 -4.30
CA GLN A 150 -9.91 -11.97 -4.97
C GLN A 150 -9.09 -11.96 -6.29
N ASP A 151 -8.14 -12.89 -6.43
CA ASP A 151 -7.12 -12.86 -7.48
C ASP A 151 -7.71 -12.90 -8.91
N ASP A 152 -8.68 -13.77 -9.15
CA ASP A 152 -9.36 -13.94 -10.45
C ASP A 152 -10.33 -12.81 -10.79
N ARG A 153 -10.59 -11.88 -9.86
CA ARG A 153 -11.52 -10.75 -10.05
C ARG A 153 -10.87 -9.37 -9.84
N ARG A 154 -9.56 -9.31 -9.59
CA ARG A 154 -8.82 -8.05 -9.38
C ARG A 154 -8.97 -7.07 -10.55
N ASP A 155 -9.05 -7.58 -11.78
CA ASP A 155 -9.15 -6.74 -12.99
C ASP A 155 -10.47 -5.94 -13.02
N GLN A 156 -11.53 -6.45 -12.38
CA GLN A 156 -12.80 -5.72 -12.25
C GLN A 156 -12.64 -4.51 -11.33
N VAL A 157 -11.89 -4.67 -10.23
CA VAL A 157 -11.59 -3.59 -9.29
C VAL A 157 -10.69 -2.54 -9.96
N ILE A 158 -9.64 -2.98 -10.65
CA ILE A 158 -8.75 -2.08 -11.42
C ILE A 158 -9.57 -1.27 -12.44
N SER A 159 -10.46 -1.94 -13.18
CA SER A 159 -11.32 -1.28 -14.17
C SER A 159 -12.24 -0.24 -13.54
N TYR A 160 -12.81 -0.56 -12.37
CA TYR A 160 -13.64 0.39 -11.61
C TYR A 160 -12.86 1.62 -11.16
N VAL A 161 -11.70 1.42 -10.53
CA VAL A 161 -10.84 2.51 -10.06
C VAL A 161 -10.40 3.39 -11.23
N ALA A 162 -9.99 2.78 -12.36
CA ALA A 162 -9.59 3.52 -13.56
C ALA A 162 -10.75 4.31 -14.19
N GLN A 163 -11.98 3.77 -14.18
CA GLN A 163 -13.15 4.50 -14.67
C GLN A 163 -13.54 5.66 -13.77
N LYS A 164 -13.39 5.49 -12.45
CA LYS A 164 -13.83 6.48 -11.46
C LYS A 164 -12.82 7.61 -11.25
N TYR A 165 -11.54 7.28 -11.12
CA TYR A 165 -10.49 8.25 -10.78
C TYR A 165 -9.68 8.73 -11.99
N GLY A 166 -9.90 8.13 -13.17
CA GLY A 166 -9.20 8.44 -14.42
C GLY A 166 -8.22 7.34 -14.84
N GLN A 167 -8.23 7.00 -16.12
CA GLN A 167 -7.36 5.93 -16.66
C GLN A 167 -5.87 6.30 -16.61
N ASP A 168 -5.57 7.59 -16.66
CA ASP A 168 -4.26 8.20 -16.58
C ASP A 168 -3.78 8.46 -15.13
N HIS A 169 -4.65 8.25 -14.14
CA HIS A 169 -4.34 8.43 -12.72
C HIS A 169 -4.17 7.10 -11.96
N VAL A 170 -4.27 5.97 -12.66
CA VAL A 170 -4.14 4.63 -12.09
C VAL A 170 -3.00 3.88 -12.76
N ALA A 171 -2.09 3.35 -11.95
CA ALA A 171 -0.95 2.56 -12.42
C ALA A 171 -0.76 1.29 -11.57
N GLN A 172 -0.13 0.28 -12.17
CA GLN A 172 0.31 -0.91 -11.45
C GLN A 172 1.75 -0.72 -10.98
N ILE A 173 2.07 -1.29 -9.82
CA ILE A 173 3.42 -1.27 -9.26
C ILE A 173 4.19 -2.48 -9.78
N ILE A 174 5.41 -2.25 -10.28
CA ILE A 174 6.28 -3.31 -10.79
C ILE A 174 6.91 -4.12 -9.66
N THR A 175 7.13 -5.41 -9.90
CA THR A 175 7.94 -6.28 -9.04
C THR A 175 9.25 -6.66 -9.73
N PHE A 176 10.36 -6.65 -9.00
CA PHE A 176 11.66 -7.05 -9.54
C PHE A 176 11.93 -8.54 -9.32
N GLY A 177 12.20 -9.26 -10.41
CA GLY A 177 12.79 -10.60 -10.34
C GLY A 177 14.30 -10.49 -10.10
N THR A 178 14.77 -10.93 -8.93
CA THR A 178 16.20 -10.95 -8.61
C THR A 178 16.76 -12.37 -8.68
N LEU A 179 18.08 -12.49 -8.88
CA LEU A 179 18.77 -13.78 -8.87
C LEU A 179 18.93 -14.31 -7.44
N GLY A 180 17.93 -15.03 -6.94
CA GLY A 180 18.03 -15.77 -5.69
C GLY A 180 19.12 -16.85 -5.73
N ALA A 181 19.60 -17.33 -4.57
CA ALA A 181 20.77 -18.21 -4.47
C ALA A 181 20.77 -19.41 -5.44
N ARG A 182 19.65 -20.15 -5.52
CA ARG A 182 19.50 -21.28 -6.45
C ARG A 182 19.46 -20.85 -7.92
N ALA A 183 18.81 -19.72 -8.22
CA ALA A 183 18.72 -19.19 -9.59
C ALA A 183 20.10 -18.71 -10.07
N ALA A 184 20.84 -17.99 -9.22
CA ALA A 184 22.20 -17.54 -9.49
C ALA A 184 23.13 -18.72 -9.81
N LEU A 185 23.10 -19.80 -9.02
CA LEU A 185 23.89 -21.01 -9.31
C LEU A 185 23.56 -21.62 -10.66
N ARG A 186 22.27 -21.78 -10.96
CA ARG A 186 21.80 -22.35 -12.24
C ARG A 186 22.21 -21.49 -13.43
N ASP A 187 22.03 -20.17 -13.32
CA ASP A 187 22.32 -19.24 -14.42
C ASP A 187 23.82 -19.08 -14.66
N VAL A 188 24.64 -19.01 -13.60
CA VAL A 188 26.11 -18.98 -13.72
C VAL A 188 26.63 -20.30 -14.26
N GLY A 189 26.15 -21.44 -13.76
CA GLY A 189 26.55 -22.75 -14.28
C GLY A 189 26.22 -22.92 -15.76
N ARG A 190 25.06 -22.41 -16.20
CA ARG A 190 24.70 -22.34 -17.62
C ARG A 190 25.65 -21.44 -18.41
N ALA A 191 26.00 -20.26 -17.90
CA ALA A 191 26.93 -19.33 -18.54
C ALA A 191 28.35 -19.92 -18.69
N LEU A 192 28.77 -20.78 -17.76
CA LEU A 192 30.03 -21.51 -17.79
C LEU A 192 29.99 -22.77 -18.70
N GLY A 193 28.85 -23.06 -19.35
CA GLY A 193 28.70 -24.21 -20.24
C GLY A 193 28.60 -25.55 -19.52
N MET A 194 28.28 -25.57 -18.22
CA MET A 194 28.14 -26.79 -17.46
C MET A 194 26.80 -27.51 -17.76
N PRO A 195 26.77 -28.85 -17.77
CA PRO A 195 25.53 -29.60 -17.91
C PRO A 195 24.52 -29.29 -16.80
N TYR A 196 23.24 -29.10 -17.15
CA TYR A 196 22.18 -28.76 -16.20
C TYR A 196 22.10 -29.72 -15.01
N SER A 197 22.27 -31.03 -15.25
CA SER A 197 22.21 -32.05 -14.19
C SER A 197 23.26 -31.86 -13.09
N GLN A 198 24.48 -31.42 -13.46
CA GLN A 198 25.55 -31.17 -12.50
C GLN A 198 25.25 -29.91 -11.68
N VAL A 199 24.77 -28.85 -12.33
CA VAL A 199 24.45 -27.59 -11.65
C VAL A 199 23.22 -27.73 -10.76
N ASP A 200 22.21 -28.50 -11.17
CA ASP A 200 21.00 -28.74 -10.38
C ASP A 200 21.30 -29.55 -9.11
N GLN A 201 22.26 -30.48 -9.15
CA GLN A 201 22.71 -31.19 -7.95
C GLN A 201 23.24 -30.22 -6.89
N VAL A 202 24.08 -29.25 -7.29
CA VAL A 202 24.61 -28.22 -6.38
C VAL A 202 23.49 -27.28 -5.92
N ALA A 203 22.63 -26.82 -6.83
CA ALA A 203 21.53 -25.91 -6.49
C ALA A 203 20.52 -26.52 -5.50
N ARG A 204 20.34 -27.84 -5.51
CA ARG A 204 19.47 -28.54 -4.55
C ARG A 204 20.04 -28.62 -3.13
N LEU A 205 21.37 -28.52 -2.98
CA LEU A 205 22.01 -28.50 -1.66
C LEU A 205 21.69 -27.21 -0.90
N VAL A 206 21.47 -26.10 -1.62
CA VAL A 206 21.05 -24.84 -1.02
C VAL A 206 19.68 -25.01 -0.38
N PRO A 207 19.49 -24.79 0.93
CA PRO A 207 18.20 -24.97 1.58
C PRO A 207 17.11 -24.04 1.03
N PHE A 208 15.85 -24.45 1.17
CA PHE A 208 14.71 -23.60 0.80
C PHE A 208 14.36 -22.69 1.97
N GLY A 209 14.41 -21.38 1.76
CA GLY A 209 14.05 -20.39 2.77
C GLY A 209 14.00 -18.97 2.20
N ALA A 210 13.09 -18.15 2.73
CA ALA A 210 13.02 -16.74 2.39
C ALA A 210 14.32 -16.04 2.80
N GLY A 211 14.91 -15.24 1.89
CA GLY A 211 16.16 -14.54 2.15
C GLY A 211 17.41 -15.44 2.25
N MET A 212 17.36 -16.66 1.70
CA MET A 212 18.53 -17.54 1.63
C MET A 212 19.62 -16.94 0.72
N THR A 213 20.86 -16.95 1.21
CA THR A 213 22.04 -16.50 0.46
C THR A 213 23.05 -17.64 0.35
N LEU A 214 23.97 -17.55 -0.62
CA LEU A 214 25.02 -18.56 -0.78
C LEU A 214 26.00 -18.60 0.40
N GLN A 215 26.15 -17.51 1.16
CA GLN A 215 26.98 -17.48 2.38
C GLN A 215 26.32 -18.19 3.56
N ARG A 216 24.99 -18.31 3.56
CA ARG A 216 24.21 -18.94 4.63
C ARG A 216 23.91 -20.41 4.35
N ALA A 217 24.04 -20.85 3.10
CA ALA A 217 23.83 -22.22 2.66
C ALA A 217 25.07 -23.08 2.94
#